data_AF-A0AAV6YCQ4-F1
#
_entry.id   AF-A0AAV6YCQ4-F1
#
_cell.length_a   1.000
_cell.length_b   1.000
_cell.length_c   1.000
_cell.angle_alpha   90.00
_cell.angle_beta   90.00
_cell.angle_gamma   90.00
#
_symmetry.space_group_name_H-M   'P 1'
#
loop_
_entity.id
_entity.type
_entity.pdbx_description
1 polymer ?
#
loop_
_entity_poly.entity_id
_entity_poly.type
_entity_poly.pdbx_seq_one_letter_code
_entity_poly.pdbx_strand_id
1 'polypeptide(L)'
;LHQITSSGSYELRVDLRAGEETAYAFYDDFRVEAEKEQFRLRLGQYRGTAGDSMSYHNNMMFSTRDRDTQRRILPCAMSYRGAWWYRNCHYANLNGLYNNNKDHQ
;
A
#
# COMPACT_ATOMS: atom_id res chain seq x y z
N LEU A 1 7.29 12.09 0.00
CA LEU A 1 7.70 10.67 -0.02
C LEU A 1 8.72 10.39 -1.11
N HIS A 2 8.39 10.53 -2.41
CA HIS A 2 9.34 10.28 -3.51
C HIS A 2 10.72 10.92 -3.29
N GLN A 3 10.80 12.22 -2.96
CA GLN A 3 12.07 12.91 -2.73
C GLN A 3 12.88 12.28 -1.58
N ILE A 4 12.22 11.88 -0.49
CA ILE A 4 12.84 11.26 0.69
C ILE A 4 13.36 9.86 0.32
N THR A 5 12.51 9.02 -0.26
CA THR A 5 12.89 7.63 -0.57
C THR A 5 13.79 7.49 -1.81
N SER A 6 14.05 8.59 -2.50
CA SER A 6 15.02 8.66 -3.61
C SER A 6 16.39 9.15 -3.17
N SER A 7 16.52 9.81 -2.00
CA SER A 7 17.81 10.33 -1.53
C SER A 7 18.72 9.28 -0.89
N GLY A 8 18.25 8.05 -0.71
CA GLY A 8 19.01 6.95 -0.12
C GLY A 8 18.21 5.67 -0.07
N SER A 9 18.75 4.67 0.62
CA SER A 9 18.04 3.42 0.96
C SER A 9 17.26 3.62 2.25
N TYR A 10 15.99 3.22 2.24
CA TYR A 10 15.09 3.33 3.39
C TYR A 10 14.36 2.01 3.58
N GLU A 11 14.15 1.63 4.83
CA GLU A 11 13.25 0.54 5.19
C GLU A 11 11.85 1.11 5.46
N LEU A 12 10.81 0.32 5.17
CA LEU A 12 9.44 0.60 5.61
C LEU A 12 9.13 -0.25 6.83
N ARG A 13 8.64 0.39 7.90
CA ARG A 13 8.01 -0.27 9.05
C ARG A 13 6.53 0.10 9.11
N VAL A 14 5.68 -0.90 9.26
CA VAL A 14 4.24 -0.73 9.52
C VAL A 14 3.93 -1.37 10.86
N ASP A 15 3.45 -0.57 11.82
CA ASP A 15 2.97 -1.06 13.11
C ASP A 15 1.43 -1.08 13.11
N LEU A 16 0.84 -2.22 13.51
CA LEU A 16 -0.59 -2.47 13.54
C LEU A 16 -1.03 -2.81 14.96
N ARG A 17 -2.26 -2.43 15.31
CA ARG A 17 -2.86 -2.74 16.61
C ARG A 17 -4.35 -3.00 16.48
N ALA A 18 -4.82 -4.07 17.13
CA ALA A 18 -6.23 -4.41 17.30
C ALA A 18 -6.50 -4.72 18.78
N GLY A 19 -7.10 -3.77 19.50
CA GLY A 19 -7.24 -3.88 20.96
C GLY A 19 -5.87 -3.91 21.66
N GLU A 20 -5.56 -5.00 22.36
CA GLU A 20 -4.24 -5.23 22.99
C GLU A 20 -3.24 -5.93 22.07
N GLU A 21 -3.71 -6.54 20.99
CA GLU A 21 -2.86 -7.25 20.03
C GLU A 21 -2.09 -6.25 19.16
N THR A 22 -0.80 -6.50 18.99
CA THR A 22 0.08 -5.70 18.13
C THR A 22 0.81 -6.59 17.15
N ALA A 23 0.98 -6.11 15.93
CA ALA A 23 1.77 -6.78 14.91
C ALA A 23 2.59 -5.75 14.13
N TYR A 24 3.67 -6.19 13.50
CA TYR A 24 4.48 -5.30 12.65
C TYR A 24 4.92 -5.99 11.36
N ALA A 25 5.17 -5.18 10.35
CA ALA A 25 5.78 -5.59 9.09
C ALA A 25 6.96 -4.66 8.76
N PHE A 26 8.06 -5.24 8.30
CA PHE A 26 9.23 -4.54 7.78
C PHE A 26 9.48 -4.94 6.33
N TYR A 27 9.95 -3.97 5.53
CA TYR A 27 10.44 -4.18 4.17
C TYR A 27 11.80 -3.49 4.04
N ASP A 28 12.82 -4.23 3.61
CA ASP A 28 14.24 -3.80 3.64
C ASP A 28 14.63 -2.79 2.55
N ASP A 29 13.79 -2.61 1.54
CA ASP A 29 13.89 -1.54 0.55
C ASP A 29 12.50 -0.93 0.33
N PHE A 30 12.38 0.39 0.50
CA PHE A 30 11.15 1.13 0.27
C PHE A 30 11.43 2.37 -0.56
N ARG A 31 10.89 2.35 -1.78
CA ARG A 31 10.96 3.49 -2.70
C ARG A 31 9.60 3.80 -3.32
N VAL A 32 9.36 5.09 -3.51
CA VAL A 32 8.20 5.60 -4.23
C VAL A 32 8.74 6.36 -5.44
N GLU A 33 8.37 5.93 -6.64
CA GLU A 33 8.85 6.55 -7.87
C GLU A 33 8.27 7.95 -8.08
N ALA A 34 8.77 8.66 -9.08
CA ALA A 34 8.33 10.00 -9.42
C ALA A 34 6.87 10.03 -9.92
N GLU A 35 6.29 11.22 -9.97
CA GLU A 35 4.92 11.42 -10.49
C GLU A 35 4.74 10.93 -11.94
N LYS A 36 5.78 11.05 -12.78
CA LYS A 36 5.78 10.52 -14.16
C LYS A 36 5.56 9.00 -14.21
N GLU A 37 5.93 8.30 -13.14
CA GLU A 37 5.68 6.86 -12.93
C GLU A 37 4.51 6.61 -12.00
N GLN A 38 3.69 7.65 -11.77
CA GLN A 38 2.47 7.58 -10.98
C GLN A 38 2.72 7.07 -9.55
N PHE A 39 3.84 7.51 -8.96
CA PHE A 39 4.24 7.16 -7.60
C PHE A 39 4.30 5.64 -7.35
N ARG A 40 4.75 4.89 -8.35
CA ARG A 40 4.89 3.43 -8.28
C ARG A 40 5.64 3.00 -7.02
N LEU A 41 5.14 1.96 -6.36
CA LEU A 41 5.74 1.37 -5.18
C LEU A 41 6.88 0.42 -5.55
N ARG A 42 8.00 0.51 -4.84
CA ARG A 42 9.06 -0.49 -4.79
C ARG A 42 9.20 -0.98 -3.36
N LEU A 43 9.10 -2.29 -3.19
CA LEU A 43 9.33 -2.97 -1.93
C LEU A 43 10.37 -4.08 -2.09
N GLY A 44 11.22 -4.21 -1.09
CA GLY A 44 12.15 -5.31 -0.90
C GLY A 44 11.53 -6.50 -0.15
N GLN A 45 12.36 -7.23 0.60
CA GLN A 45 11.97 -8.44 1.32
C GLN A 45 11.20 -8.12 2.61
N TYR A 46 10.16 -8.90 2.85
CA TYR A 46 9.36 -8.81 4.07
C TYR A 46 10.02 -9.52 5.26
N ARG A 47 9.88 -8.93 6.46
CA ARG A 47 10.03 -9.62 7.75
C ARG A 47 9.05 -9.05 8.78
N GLY A 48 8.52 -9.86 9.68
CA GLY A 48 7.66 -9.39 10.77
C GLY A 48 6.61 -10.38 11.22
N THR A 49 5.67 -9.92 12.05
CA THR A 49 4.61 -10.72 12.65
C THR A 49 3.23 -10.48 12.06
N ALA A 50 3.04 -9.41 11.29
CA ALA A 50 1.73 -9.02 10.73
C ALA A 50 1.28 -9.85 9.53
N GLY A 51 2.17 -10.65 8.93
CA GLY A 51 1.96 -11.27 7.63
C GLY A 51 2.32 -10.32 6.48
N ASP A 52 2.66 -10.89 5.32
CA ASP A 52 3.07 -10.12 4.14
C ASP A 52 1.87 -9.79 3.24
N SER A 53 1.20 -8.67 3.55
CA SER A 53 0.13 -8.14 2.72
C SER A 53 0.58 -7.06 1.74
N MET A 54 1.75 -6.42 1.94
CA MET A 54 2.21 -5.33 1.05
C MET A 54 2.97 -5.80 -0.18
N SER A 55 3.62 -6.97 -0.17
CA SER A 55 4.32 -7.47 -1.36
C SER A 55 3.37 -7.64 -2.56
N TYR A 56 2.09 -7.92 -2.32
CA TYR A 56 1.06 -7.95 -3.36
C TYR A 56 0.90 -6.62 -4.11
N HIS A 57 1.21 -5.51 -3.44
CA HIS A 57 1.15 -4.15 -3.96
C HIS A 57 2.46 -3.67 -4.61
N ASN A 58 3.54 -4.46 -4.52
CA ASN A 58 4.82 -4.10 -5.09
C ASN A 58 4.71 -3.87 -6.62
N ASN A 59 5.43 -2.87 -7.12
CA ASN A 59 5.45 -2.44 -8.52
C ASN A 59 4.12 -1.88 -9.05
N MET A 60 3.09 -1.71 -8.21
CA MET A 60 1.82 -1.07 -8.61
C MET A 60 1.93 0.45 -8.54
N MET A 61 1.17 1.12 -9.39
CA MET A 61 1.03 2.57 -9.41
C MET A 61 0.05 3.03 -8.34
N PHE A 62 0.23 4.25 -7.83
CA PHE A 62 -0.69 4.81 -6.84
C PHE A 62 -1.99 5.22 -7.51
N SER A 63 -3.11 4.78 -6.95
CA SER A 63 -4.45 5.02 -7.50
C SER A 63 -5.32 5.75 -6.48
N THR A 64 -6.06 6.74 -6.97
CA THR A 64 -7.03 7.54 -6.21
C THR A 64 -8.40 7.45 -6.89
N ARG A 65 -9.44 8.01 -6.26
CA ARG A 65 -10.80 8.01 -6.82
C ARG A 65 -10.89 8.64 -8.22
N ASP A 66 -10.10 9.69 -8.46
CA ASP A 66 -10.07 10.50 -9.68
C ASP A 66 -8.96 10.10 -10.65
N ARG A 67 -8.02 9.25 -10.22
CA ARG A 67 -6.89 8.78 -11.01
C ARG A 67 -6.78 7.26 -10.90
N ASP A 68 -7.51 6.56 -11.76
CA ASP A 68 -7.36 5.11 -11.94
C ASP A 68 -6.33 4.81 -13.04
N THR A 69 -5.25 4.17 -12.65
CA THR A 69 -4.14 3.80 -13.54
C THR A 69 -4.44 2.56 -14.38
N GLN A 70 -5.45 1.76 -13.98
CA GLN A 70 -5.76 0.45 -14.59
C GLN A 70 -7.05 0.47 -15.44
N ARG A 71 -7.68 1.64 -15.62
CA ARG A 71 -8.87 1.87 -16.47
C ARG A 71 -9.98 0.81 -16.26
N ARG A 72 -10.26 0.46 -15.00
CA ARG A 72 -11.27 -0.54 -14.69
C ARG A 72 -12.68 0.03 -14.83
N ILE A 73 -13.64 -0.87 -15.09
CA ILE A 73 -15.07 -0.53 -15.08
C ILE A 73 -15.48 0.00 -13.70
N LEU A 74 -14.96 -0.61 -12.62
CA LEU A 74 -15.06 -0.11 -11.25
C LEU A 74 -13.67 0.06 -10.64
N PRO A 75 -13.19 1.31 -10.45
CA PRO A 75 -11.90 1.57 -9.83
C PRO A 75 -11.84 1.10 -8.37
N CYS A 76 -10.74 0.44 -7.97
CA CYS A 76 -10.56 -0.05 -6.59
C CYS A 76 -10.65 1.08 -5.56
N ALA A 77 -10.09 2.25 -5.86
CA ALA A 77 -10.15 3.42 -4.98
C ALA A 77 -11.59 3.87 -4.70
N MET A 78 -12.51 3.69 -5.65
CA MET A 78 -13.94 3.95 -5.44
C MET A 78 -14.60 2.86 -4.60
N SER A 79 -14.38 1.59 -4.94
CA SER A 79 -15.00 0.46 -4.25
C SER A 79 -14.57 0.33 -2.78
N TYR A 80 -13.29 0.54 -2.51
CA TYR A 80 -12.66 0.34 -1.20
C TYR A 80 -12.38 1.64 -0.45
N ARG A 81 -12.88 2.77 -0.99
CA ARG A 81 -12.90 4.10 -0.36
C ARG A 81 -11.53 4.50 0.22
N GLY A 82 -10.50 4.36 -0.58
CA GLY A 82 -9.13 4.68 -0.19
C GLY A 82 -8.26 5.12 -1.36
N ALA A 83 -7.00 5.39 -1.06
CA ALA A 83 -5.97 5.73 -2.03
C ALA A 83 -4.73 4.88 -1.74
N TRP A 84 -4.38 4.00 -2.69
CA TRP A 84 -3.37 2.97 -2.46
C TRP A 84 -2.76 2.48 -3.76
N TRP A 85 -1.69 1.68 -3.64
CA TRP A 85 -1.06 0.96 -4.74
C TRP A 85 -1.88 -0.27 -5.13
N TYR A 86 -3.11 -0.08 -5.58
CA TYR A 86 -4.06 -1.17 -5.84
C TYR A 86 -3.59 -2.09 -7.00
N ARG A 87 -3.70 -3.41 -6.78
CA ARG A 87 -3.48 -4.43 -7.81
C ARG A 87 -4.80 -4.97 -8.33
N ASN A 88 -5.49 -5.88 -7.64
CA ASN A 88 -6.86 -6.30 -7.99
C ASN A 88 -7.60 -6.95 -6.79
N CYS A 89 -7.99 -6.22 -5.75
CA CYS A 89 -7.70 -4.81 -5.50
C CYS A 89 -6.62 -4.63 -4.43
N HIS A 90 -6.75 -5.30 -3.28
CA HIS A 90 -5.78 -5.16 -2.18
C HIS A 90 -5.75 -6.37 -1.24
N TYR A 91 -4.60 -6.57 -0.61
CA TYR A 91 -4.49 -7.33 0.66
C TYR A 91 -4.25 -6.41 1.85
N ALA A 92 -3.78 -5.17 1.63
CA ALA A 92 -3.73 -4.12 2.63
C ALA A 92 -4.46 -2.85 2.14
N ASN A 93 -5.27 -2.24 3.00
CA ASN A 93 -6.00 -1.00 2.69
C ASN A 93 -5.92 -0.01 3.87
N LEU A 94 -4.69 0.33 4.28
CA LEU A 94 -4.44 1.18 5.46
C LEU A 94 -4.98 2.61 5.31
N ASN A 95 -5.12 3.09 4.07
CA ASN A 95 -5.76 4.37 3.72
C ASN A 95 -7.24 4.23 3.36
N GLY A 96 -7.90 3.14 3.79
CA GLY A 96 -9.32 2.91 3.59
C GLY A 96 -10.20 3.64 4.61
N LEU A 97 -11.49 3.35 4.56
CA LEU A 97 -12.45 3.86 5.54
C LEU A 97 -12.12 3.33 6.95
N TYR A 98 -11.95 4.24 7.91
CA TYR A 98 -11.71 3.89 9.31
C TYR A 98 -12.90 3.13 9.93
N ASN A 99 -12.61 2.16 10.80
CA ASN A 99 -13.61 1.29 11.46
C ASN A 99 -14.53 0.53 10.48
N ASN A 100 -14.01 0.17 9.31
CA ASN A 100 -14.70 -0.68 8.36
C ASN A 100 -14.45 -2.16 8.68
N ASN A 101 -15.44 -2.82 9.28
CA ASN A 101 -15.36 -4.23 9.70
C ASN A 101 -15.87 -5.21 8.63
N LYS A 102 -15.99 -4.76 7.38
CA LYS A 102 -16.35 -5.63 6.28
C LYS A 102 -15.10 -6.38 5.81
N ASP A 103 -15.16 -7.70 5.87
CA ASP A 103 -14.17 -8.54 5.23
C ASP A 103 -14.31 -8.45 3.71
N HIS A 104 -13.19 -8.10 3.08
CA HIS A 104 -13.03 -7.95 1.64
C HIS A 104 -11.96 -8.91 1.10
N GLN A 105 -11.61 -9.92 1.90
CA GLN A 105 -10.63 -10.98 1.60
C GLN A 105 -11.34 -12.33 1.52
#